data_AF-A0AAD1NNZ1-F1
#
_entry.id   AF-A0AAD1NNZ1-F1
#
_cell.length_a   1.000
_cell.length_b   1.000
_cell.length_c   1.000
_cell.angle_alpha   90.00
_cell.angle_beta   90.00
_cell.angle_gamma   90.00
#
_symmetry.space_group_name_H-M   'P 1'
#
loop_
_entity.id
_entity.type
_entity.pdbx_description
1 polymer ?
#
loop_
_entity_poly.entity_id
_entity_poly.type
_entity_poly.pdbx_seq_one_letter_code
_entity_poly.pdbx_strand_id
1 'polypeptide(L)'
;MQFLKSITKNGALVSSLLGLYYLFVFTFKEGIPFPLDMSILPTMLIALGMLCLLFTCVVILYSSISVIVVSDPVEIGYEDLIVARPNWIKSEMAANVVNFLIFFCMAPVLLFSLSTIEYDHTAEMVFLTLFLIPALFVYYALTPNQTIKEEKLKTFLTLRFWKSVITFFYIGFFALLSVFVYLKYLEFGLALKTDPQYWLALVVFFILSFFILLPPRKKNGFQKNADKYSKRKFSKEVLRVPAFYVYSFSLLLTLIPNIAYSTASVSFKFLNVGGGIERSYYFSKRSRVTIPPELIDRCEKEDYCQTKPLNVIFDLGGVMYIRGAYLGNDNTLISLPKSSLYMISQSGSANIKEEQQRHPLLAE
;
A
#
# COMPACT_ATOMS: atom_id res chain seq x y z
N MET A 1 -7.57 -6.20 -27.33
CA MET A 1 -8.69 -5.39 -26.79
C MET A 1 -9.69 -6.19 -25.95
N GLN A 2 -10.16 -7.37 -26.38
CA GLN A 2 -11.09 -8.21 -25.59
C GLN A 2 -10.53 -8.72 -24.24
N PHE A 3 -9.22 -9.04 -24.17
CA PHE A 3 -8.56 -9.47 -22.93
C PHE A 3 -8.53 -8.38 -21.86
N LEU A 4 -8.16 -7.15 -22.25
CA LEU A 4 -8.21 -5.95 -21.38
C LEU A 4 -9.62 -5.67 -20.87
N LYS A 5 -10.64 -5.81 -21.75
CA LYS A 5 -12.05 -5.60 -21.38
C LYS A 5 -12.58 -6.69 -20.41
N SER A 6 -12.07 -7.91 -20.51
CA SER A 6 -12.39 -9.02 -19.60
C SER A 6 -11.71 -8.85 -18.23
N ILE A 7 -10.44 -8.44 -18.21
CA ILE A 7 -9.70 -8.15 -16.97
C ILE A 7 -10.33 -6.97 -16.22
N THR A 8 -10.68 -5.88 -16.90
CA THR A 8 -11.30 -4.73 -16.24
C THR A 8 -12.69 -5.05 -15.72
N LYS A 9 -13.49 -5.83 -16.45
CA LYS A 9 -14.82 -6.26 -15.99
C LYS A 9 -14.74 -7.17 -14.76
N ASN A 10 -13.85 -8.17 -14.78
CA ASN A 10 -13.67 -9.08 -13.65
C ASN A 10 -13.01 -8.38 -12.45
N GLY A 11 -12.08 -7.47 -12.70
CA GLY A 11 -11.45 -6.64 -11.66
C GLY A 11 -12.46 -5.70 -11.00
N ALA A 12 -13.34 -5.06 -11.76
CA ALA A 12 -14.40 -4.23 -11.21
C ALA A 12 -15.39 -5.04 -10.36
N LEU A 13 -15.74 -6.26 -10.78
CA LEU A 13 -16.59 -7.17 -9.99
C LEU A 13 -15.94 -7.56 -8.65
N VAL A 14 -14.70 -8.05 -8.68
CA VAL A 14 -13.96 -8.42 -7.47
C VAL A 14 -13.76 -7.21 -6.55
N SER A 15 -13.40 -6.07 -7.12
CA SER A 15 -13.27 -4.80 -6.40
C SER A 15 -14.59 -4.42 -5.71
N SER A 16 -15.71 -4.46 -6.43
CA SER A 16 -17.01 -4.09 -5.87
C SER A 16 -17.45 -5.00 -4.72
N LEU A 17 -17.18 -6.31 -4.80
CA LEU A 17 -17.48 -7.27 -3.73
C LEU A 17 -16.63 -7.02 -2.49
N LEU A 18 -15.34 -6.75 -2.67
CA LEU A 18 -14.44 -6.37 -1.58
C LEU A 18 -14.87 -5.05 -0.97
N GLY A 19 -15.14 -4.03 -1.79
CA GLY A 19 -15.65 -2.73 -1.36
C GLY A 19 -16.94 -2.85 -0.55
N LEU A 20 -17.84 -3.77 -0.93
CA LEU A 20 -19.08 -4.03 -0.18
C LEU A 20 -18.77 -4.56 1.23
N TYR A 21 -17.83 -5.51 1.32
CA TYR A 21 -17.39 -6.05 2.59
C TYR A 21 -16.76 -4.97 3.49
N TYR A 22 -15.83 -4.18 2.96
CA TYR A 22 -15.18 -3.10 3.71
C TYR A 22 -16.18 -2.04 4.17
N LEU A 23 -17.11 -1.65 3.30
CA LEU A 23 -18.18 -0.71 3.65
C LEU A 23 -19.08 -1.28 4.76
N PHE A 24 -19.49 -2.54 4.63
CA PHE A 24 -20.36 -3.19 5.61
C PHE A 24 -19.72 -3.28 6.99
N VAL A 25 -18.45 -3.71 7.06
CA VAL A 25 -17.70 -3.75 8.32
C VAL A 25 -17.56 -2.36 8.93
N PHE A 26 -17.32 -1.34 8.11
CA PHE A 26 -17.23 0.04 8.55
C PHE A 26 -18.54 0.55 9.13
N THR A 27 -19.65 0.44 8.39
CA THR A 27 -20.97 0.89 8.84
C THR A 27 -21.43 0.15 10.10
N PHE A 28 -21.15 -1.15 10.19
CA PHE A 28 -21.50 -1.95 11.36
C PHE A 28 -20.76 -1.50 12.62
N LYS A 29 -19.45 -1.26 12.52
CA LYS A 29 -18.66 -0.76 13.65
C LYS A 29 -19.01 0.67 14.06
N GLU A 30 -19.33 1.52 13.09
CA GLU A 30 -19.72 2.90 13.37
C GLU A 30 -21.18 3.04 13.80
N GLY A 31 -21.98 1.97 13.76
CA GLY A 31 -23.41 2.01 14.07
C GLY A 31 -24.21 2.88 13.09
N ILE A 32 -23.72 3.04 11.85
CA ILE A 32 -24.37 3.82 10.81
C ILE A 32 -25.29 2.89 10.01
N PRO A 33 -26.54 3.27 9.70
CA PRO A 33 -27.38 2.48 8.82
C PRO A 33 -26.76 2.39 7.43
N PHE A 34 -26.80 1.19 6.83
CA PHE A 34 -26.15 0.97 5.55
C PHE A 34 -26.72 1.92 4.47
N PRO A 35 -25.87 2.69 3.76
CA PRO A 35 -26.34 3.67 2.80
C PRO A 35 -26.95 2.96 1.58
N LEU A 36 -28.26 3.08 1.40
CA LEU A 36 -28.99 2.50 0.27
C LEU A 36 -29.14 3.46 -0.91
N ASP A 37 -28.48 4.62 -0.87
CA ASP A 37 -28.50 5.62 -1.96
C ASP A 37 -27.84 5.06 -3.23
N MET A 38 -28.67 4.49 -4.10
CA MET A 38 -28.26 3.70 -5.26
C MET A 38 -27.45 4.46 -6.33
N SER A 39 -27.49 5.80 -6.33
CA SER A 39 -26.82 6.61 -7.36
C SER A 39 -25.30 6.71 -7.18
N ILE A 40 -24.80 6.68 -5.94
CA ILE A 40 -23.37 6.90 -5.62
C ILE A 40 -22.72 5.61 -5.10
N LEU A 41 -23.52 4.67 -4.59
CA LEU A 41 -23.05 3.42 -3.99
C LEU A 41 -22.17 2.59 -4.93
N PRO A 42 -22.50 2.35 -6.21
CA PRO A 42 -21.66 1.51 -7.07
C PRO A 42 -20.26 2.10 -7.31
N THR A 43 -20.18 3.42 -7.55
CA THR A 43 -18.92 4.13 -7.78
C THR A 43 -18.07 4.13 -6.52
N MET A 44 -18.70 4.30 -5.35
CA MET A 44 -18.01 4.22 -4.06
C MET A 44 -17.51 2.83 -3.74
N LEU A 45 -18.30 1.79 -4.01
CA LEU A 45 -17.89 0.41 -3.80
C LEU A 45 -16.70 0.05 -4.69
N ILE A 46 -16.71 0.52 -5.95
CA ILE A 46 -15.57 0.33 -6.85
C ILE A 46 -14.36 1.14 -6.39
N ALA A 47 -14.53 2.41 -5.99
CA ALA A 47 -13.43 3.26 -5.54
C ALA A 47 -12.81 2.75 -4.22
N LEU A 48 -13.65 2.42 -3.24
CA LEU A 48 -13.27 1.81 -1.97
C LEU A 48 -12.62 0.46 -2.21
N GLY A 49 -13.26 -0.41 -3.00
CA GLY A 49 -12.72 -1.71 -3.38
C GLY A 49 -11.38 -1.60 -4.10
N MET A 50 -11.21 -0.62 -5.00
CA MET A 50 -9.97 -0.36 -5.73
C MET A 50 -8.91 0.21 -4.81
N LEU A 51 -9.23 1.11 -3.87
CA LEU A 51 -8.29 1.67 -2.90
C LEU A 51 -7.86 0.62 -1.88
N CYS A 52 -8.79 -0.15 -1.33
CA CYS A 52 -8.50 -1.30 -0.48
C CYS A 52 -7.68 -2.34 -1.23
N LEU A 53 -8.03 -2.61 -2.50
CA LEU A 53 -7.23 -3.44 -3.39
C LEU A 53 -5.86 -2.83 -3.64
N LEU A 54 -5.74 -1.52 -3.76
CA LEU A 54 -4.47 -0.79 -3.94
C LEU A 54 -3.61 -0.94 -2.69
N PHE A 55 -4.18 -0.78 -1.49
CA PHE A 55 -3.51 -1.01 -0.21
C PHE A 55 -3.05 -2.47 -0.06
N THR A 56 -3.89 -3.46 -0.40
CA THR A 56 -3.42 -4.84 -0.55
C THR A 56 -2.44 -5.00 -1.71
N CYS A 57 -2.57 -4.22 -2.77
CA CYS A 57 -1.68 -4.27 -3.92
C CYS A 57 -0.33 -3.65 -3.63
N VAL A 58 -0.18 -2.85 -2.58
CA VAL A 58 1.13 -2.42 -2.12
C VAL A 58 1.84 -3.56 -1.36
N VAL A 59 1.10 -4.50 -0.78
CA VAL A 59 1.61 -5.84 -0.43
C VAL A 59 1.90 -6.67 -1.70
N ILE A 60 1.21 -6.40 -2.82
CA ILE A 60 1.42 -6.98 -4.17
C ILE A 60 2.48 -6.20 -4.99
N LEU A 61 3.10 -5.10 -4.51
CA LEU A 61 4.37 -4.61 -5.09
C LEU A 61 5.46 -5.67 -4.96
N TYR A 62 5.24 -6.66 -4.09
CA TYR A 62 6.02 -7.88 -4.03
C TYR A 62 5.72 -8.88 -5.16
N SER A 63 4.58 -8.77 -5.86
CA SER A 63 4.28 -9.60 -7.03
C SER A 63 5.04 -9.19 -8.27
N SER A 64 5.47 -7.93 -8.40
CA SER A 64 6.40 -7.56 -9.47
C SER A 64 7.76 -8.25 -9.25
N ILE A 65 8.21 -8.37 -7.99
CA ILE A 65 9.38 -9.20 -7.63
C ILE A 65 9.12 -10.66 -8.01
N SER A 66 7.98 -11.25 -7.62
CA SER A 66 7.65 -12.64 -7.99
C SER A 66 7.59 -12.83 -9.51
N VAL A 67 7.10 -11.86 -10.29
CA VAL A 67 7.13 -11.91 -11.75
C VAL A 67 8.58 -11.90 -12.25
N ILE A 68 9.45 -11.04 -11.73
CA ILE A 68 10.87 -11.02 -12.12
C ILE A 68 11.54 -12.37 -11.80
N VAL A 69 11.26 -12.95 -10.64
CA VAL A 69 11.79 -14.25 -10.20
C VAL A 69 11.25 -15.43 -11.02
N VAL A 70 9.95 -15.44 -11.32
CA VAL A 70 9.25 -16.56 -11.98
C VAL A 70 9.41 -16.52 -13.49
N SER A 71 9.36 -15.31 -14.08
CA SER A 71 9.41 -15.14 -15.54
C SER A 71 10.83 -14.96 -16.08
N ASP A 72 11.81 -14.62 -15.22
CA ASP A 72 13.20 -14.32 -15.60
C ASP A 72 13.28 -13.59 -16.95
N PRO A 73 12.69 -12.39 -17.08
CA PRO A 73 12.43 -11.76 -18.37
C PRO A 73 13.73 -11.38 -19.11
N VAL A 74 14.86 -11.37 -18.41
CA VAL A 74 16.18 -11.01 -18.94
C VAL A 74 17.05 -12.25 -19.18
N GLU A 75 16.52 -13.46 -18.90
CA GLU A 75 17.18 -14.76 -19.01
C GLU A 75 18.54 -14.81 -18.28
N ILE A 76 18.59 -14.24 -17.07
CA ILE A 76 19.83 -14.19 -16.27
C ILE A 76 20.17 -15.55 -15.64
N GLY A 77 19.19 -16.46 -15.56
CA GLY A 77 19.27 -17.71 -14.83
C GLY A 77 19.16 -17.46 -13.34
N TYR A 78 18.10 -16.77 -12.90
CA TYR A 78 17.92 -16.34 -11.50
C TYR A 78 18.10 -17.50 -10.49
N GLU A 79 17.55 -18.68 -10.79
CA GLU A 79 17.71 -19.90 -9.99
C GLU A 79 19.19 -20.28 -9.83
N ASP A 80 20.00 -20.19 -10.87
CA ASP A 80 21.43 -20.53 -10.80
C ASP A 80 22.21 -19.56 -9.92
N LEU A 81 21.78 -18.30 -9.87
CA LEU A 81 22.41 -17.26 -9.04
C LEU A 81 22.00 -17.37 -7.57
N ILE A 82 20.74 -17.69 -7.28
CA ILE A 82 20.27 -17.89 -5.90
C ILE A 82 20.75 -19.21 -5.31
N VAL A 83 20.88 -20.26 -6.12
CA VAL A 83 21.37 -21.57 -5.68
C VAL A 83 22.90 -21.65 -5.75
N ALA A 84 23.57 -20.59 -6.23
CA ALA A 84 25.02 -20.53 -6.33
C ALA A 84 25.65 -20.87 -4.97
N ARG A 85 26.39 -21.98 -4.95
CA ARG A 85 26.94 -22.52 -3.72
C ARG A 85 28.44 -22.77 -3.87
N PRO A 86 29.23 -22.33 -2.90
CA PRO A 86 30.63 -22.72 -2.81
C PRO A 86 30.72 -24.16 -2.27
N ASN A 87 31.81 -24.87 -2.59
CA ASN A 87 31.95 -26.32 -2.38
C ASN A 87 31.80 -26.81 -0.92
N TRP A 88 31.86 -25.91 0.06
CA TRP A 88 31.71 -26.19 1.49
C TRP A 88 30.24 -26.27 1.95
N ILE A 89 29.28 -25.77 1.16
CA ILE A 89 27.85 -25.87 1.47
C ILE A 89 27.25 -27.06 0.72
N LYS A 90 26.99 -28.17 1.43
CA LYS A 90 26.46 -29.42 0.84
C LYS A 90 24.97 -29.35 0.48
N SER A 91 24.17 -28.61 1.25
CA SER A 91 22.71 -28.52 1.07
C SER A 91 22.30 -27.33 0.19
N GLU A 92 21.47 -27.59 -0.81
CA GLU A 92 20.90 -26.57 -1.70
C GLU A 92 20.02 -25.57 -0.94
N MET A 93 19.21 -26.08 0.00
CA MET A 93 18.34 -25.24 0.84
C MET A 93 19.17 -24.33 1.76
N ALA A 94 20.29 -24.82 2.29
CA ALA A 94 21.17 -24.01 3.13
C ALA A 94 21.84 -22.88 2.32
N ALA A 95 22.26 -23.17 1.09
CA ALA A 95 22.80 -22.14 0.19
C ALA A 95 21.75 -21.06 -0.13
N ASN A 96 20.51 -21.46 -0.41
CA ASN A 96 19.41 -20.52 -0.66
C ASN A 96 19.14 -19.62 0.55
N VAL A 97 19.12 -20.17 1.77
CA VAL A 97 18.94 -19.37 3.00
C VAL A 97 20.09 -18.39 3.18
N VAL A 98 21.34 -18.83 3.02
CA VAL A 98 22.52 -17.96 3.17
C VAL A 98 22.53 -16.84 2.14
N ASN A 99 22.29 -17.17 0.86
CA ASN A 99 22.25 -16.20 -0.22
C ASN A 99 21.09 -15.20 -0.04
N PHE A 100 19.95 -15.67 0.46
CA PHE A 100 18.85 -14.81 0.85
C PHE A 100 19.21 -13.88 2.02
N LEU A 101 19.87 -14.38 3.07
CA LEU A 101 20.31 -13.54 4.19
C LEU A 101 21.27 -12.44 3.70
N ILE A 102 22.26 -12.80 2.87
CA ILE A 102 23.25 -11.84 2.35
C ILE A 102 22.58 -10.72 1.53
N PHE A 103 21.59 -11.07 0.70
CA PHE A 103 20.98 -10.13 -0.23
C PHE A 103 19.78 -9.37 0.39
N PHE A 104 18.92 -10.05 1.16
CA PHE A 104 17.64 -9.52 1.64
C PHE A 104 17.63 -9.03 3.10
N CYS A 105 18.51 -9.52 4.01
CA CYS A 105 18.56 -8.95 5.37
C CYS A 105 18.98 -7.49 5.36
N MET A 106 19.66 -7.05 4.30
CA MET A 106 20.26 -5.73 4.23
C MET A 106 19.23 -4.62 4.02
N ALA A 107 18.06 -4.89 3.43
CA ALA A 107 17.02 -3.87 3.24
C ALA A 107 16.29 -3.48 4.55
N PRO A 108 15.87 -4.43 5.42
CA PRO A 108 15.39 -4.11 6.77
C PRO A 108 16.45 -3.46 7.66
N VAL A 109 17.71 -3.95 7.59
CA VAL A 109 18.84 -3.36 8.33
C VAL A 109 19.11 -1.93 7.87
N LEU A 110 19.00 -1.66 6.56
CA LEU A 110 19.09 -0.29 6.03
C LEU A 110 17.99 0.59 6.62
N LEU A 111 16.73 0.19 6.52
CA LEU A 111 15.61 0.98 7.03
C LEU A 111 15.76 1.29 8.52
N PHE A 112 16.24 0.32 9.30
CA PHE A 112 16.55 0.53 10.71
C PHE A 112 17.71 1.51 10.89
N SER A 113 18.82 1.31 10.18
CA SER A 113 19.98 2.20 10.25
C SER A 113 19.63 3.64 9.87
N LEU A 114 18.81 3.84 8.83
CA LEU A 114 18.32 5.15 8.40
C LEU A 114 17.36 5.79 9.41
N SER A 115 16.63 4.99 10.20
CA SER A 115 15.78 5.51 11.27
C SER A 115 16.57 5.93 12.51
N THR A 116 17.80 5.43 12.68
CA THR A 116 18.65 5.67 13.86
C THR A 116 19.83 6.61 13.60
N ILE A 117 20.25 6.77 12.33
CA ILE A 117 21.41 7.58 11.93
C ILE A 117 20.94 8.94 11.43
N GLU A 118 21.72 9.99 11.73
CA GLU A 118 21.48 11.34 11.24
C GLU A 118 21.36 11.40 9.71
N TYR A 119 20.53 12.34 9.22
CA TYR A 119 20.13 12.46 7.81
C TYR A 119 21.31 12.51 6.82
N ASP A 120 22.48 12.98 7.29
CA ASP A 120 23.67 13.23 6.48
C ASP A 120 24.28 11.97 5.83
N HIS A 121 24.13 10.79 6.44
CA HIS A 121 24.66 9.52 5.88
C HIS A 121 23.64 8.69 5.10
N THR A 122 22.42 9.21 4.93
CA THR A 122 21.31 8.46 4.30
C THR A 122 21.65 8.04 2.87
N ALA A 123 22.21 8.96 2.08
CA ALA A 123 22.52 8.71 0.67
C ALA A 123 23.60 7.63 0.48
N GLU A 124 24.63 7.63 1.32
CA GLU A 124 25.73 6.66 1.28
C GLU A 124 25.25 5.26 1.61
N MET A 125 24.42 5.13 2.65
CA MET A 125 23.82 3.87 3.08
C MET A 125 22.88 3.29 2.01
N VAL A 126 22.06 4.15 1.39
CA VAL A 126 21.17 3.75 0.29
C VAL A 126 22.00 3.27 -0.91
N PHE A 127 23.06 3.97 -1.29
CA PHE A 127 23.95 3.53 -2.38
C PHE A 127 24.62 2.20 -2.09
N LEU A 128 25.14 2.01 -0.87
CA LEU A 128 25.80 0.77 -0.45
C LEU A 128 24.85 -0.43 -0.57
N THR A 129 23.64 -0.30 -0.06
CA THR A 129 22.67 -1.41 -0.04
C THR A 129 21.95 -1.66 -1.36
N LEU A 130 21.61 -0.63 -2.12
CA LEU A 130 20.89 -0.81 -3.39
C LEU A 130 21.83 -1.13 -4.56
N PHE A 131 23.10 -0.72 -4.52
CA PHE A 131 24.01 -0.88 -5.66
C PHE A 131 25.23 -1.76 -5.34
N LEU A 132 25.98 -1.45 -4.28
CA LEU A 132 27.21 -2.17 -3.97
C LEU A 132 26.92 -3.63 -3.57
N ILE A 133 25.95 -3.86 -2.69
CA ILE A 133 25.60 -5.22 -2.23
C ILE A 133 25.09 -6.10 -3.38
N PRO A 134 24.17 -5.66 -4.25
CA PRO A 134 23.79 -6.45 -5.42
C PRO A 134 24.96 -6.76 -6.35
N ALA A 135 25.86 -5.81 -6.58
CA ALA A 135 27.06 -6.03 -7.39
C ALA A 135 27.99 -7.10 -6.77
N LEU A 136 28.21 -7.03 -5.45
CA LEU A 136 29.01 -8.01 -4.72
C LEU A 136 28.34 -9.39 -4.69
N PHE A 137 27.02 -9.44 -4.51
CA PHE A 137 26.25 -10.67 -4.53
C PHE A 137 26.32 -11.37 -5.88
N VAL A 138 26.11 -10.63 -6.98
CA VAL A 138 26.21 -11.17 -8.34
C VAL A 138 27.64 -11.63 -8.64
N TYR A 139 28.65 -10.90 -8.16
CA TYR A 139 30.04 -11.34 -8.26
C TYR A 139 30.20 -12.69 -7.56
N TYR A 140 29.85 -12.80 -6.28
CA TYR A 140 29.91 -14.07 -5.54
C TYR A 140 29.14 -15.21 -6.23
N ALA A 141 27.94 -14.95 -6.73
CA ALA A 141 27.07 -15.96 -7.34
C ALA A 141 27.61 -16.51 -8.66
N LEU A 142 28.33 -15.68 -9.44
CA LEU A 142 28.96 -16.11 -10.68
C LEU A 142 30.30 -16.81 -10.46
N THR A 143 30.88 -16.69 -9.26
CA THR A 143 32.28 -17.06 -8.99
C THR A 143 32.46 -17.93 -7.73
N PRO A 144 31.53 -18.88 -7.43
CA PRO A 144 31.41 -19.50 -6.11
C PRO A 144 32.64 -20.30 -5.65
N ASN A 145 33.56 -20.66 -6.55
CA ASN A 145 34.75 -21.45 -6.25
C ASN A 145 36.04 -20.89 -6.89
N GLN A 146 36.02 -19.67 -7.41
CA GLN A 146 37.17 -19.08 -8.09
C GLN A 146 37.81 -18.03 -7.19
N THR A 147 39.14 -18.03 -7.10
CA THR A 147 39.83 -16.98 -6.37
C THR A 147 39.88 -15.69 -7.20
N ILE A 148 39.84 -14.53 -6.56
CA ILE A 148 39.93 -13.21 -7.23
C ILE A 148 41.17 -13.13 -8.15
N LYS A 149 42.25 -13.84 -7.78
CA LYS A 149 43.50 -13.93 -8.55
C LYS A 149 43.36 -14.73 -9.84
N GLU A 150 42.50 -15.74 -9.88
CA GLU A 150 42.29 -16.62 -11.03
C GLU A 150 41.35 -16.00 -12.08
N GLU A 151 40.32 -15.27 -11.65
CA GLU A 151 39.32 -14.68 -12.56
C GLU A 151 39.74 -13.39 -13.28
N LYS A 152 40.70 -12.65 -12.73
CA LYS A 152 41.20 -11.36 -13.26
C LYS A 152 40.09 -10.38 -13.69
N LEU A 153 39.09 -10.12 -12.84
CA LEU A 153 38.01 -9.12 -13.07
C LEU A 153 37.23 -9.28 -14.39
N LYS A 154 37.44 -10.33 -15.18
CA LYS A 154 36.79 -10.51 -16.50
C LYS A 154 35.27 -10.62 -16.37
N THR A 155 34.79 -11.09 -15.24
CA THR A 155 33.38 -11.26 -14.90
C THR A 155 32.62 -9.93 -14.93
N PHE A 156 33.26 -8.82 -14.54
CA PHE A 156 32.69 -7.46 -14.64
C PHE A 156 32.49 -6.97 -16.07
N LEU A 157 33.21 -7.55 -17.05
CA LEU A 157 33.06 -7.21 -18.46
C LEU A 157 31.92 -8.00 -19.13
N THR A 158 31.35 -8.98 -18.44
CA THR A 158 30.28 -9.81 -19.03
C THR A 158 28.94 -9.09 -18.99
N LEU A 159 28.22 -9.15 -20.11
CA LEU A 159 26.87 -8.57 -20.23
C LEU A 159 25.87 -9.25 -19.28
N ARG A 160 26.12 -10.53 -18.96
CA ARG A 160 25.36 -11.31 -17.96
C ARG A 160 25.50 -10.74 -16.55
N PHE A 161 26.70 -10.29 -16.15
CA PHE A 161 26.94 -9.66 -14.86
C PHE A 161 26.06 -8.41 -14.70
N TRP A 162 26.16 -7.44 -15.61
CA TRP A 162 25.40 -6.19 -15.51
C TRP A 162 23.88 -6.38 -15.58
N LYS A 163 23.40 -7.29 -16.44
CA LYS A 163 21.98 -7.67 -16.46
C LYS A 163 21.51 -8.21 -15.11
N SER A 164 22.33 -9.02 -14.45
CA SER A 164 22.01 -9.58 -13.14
C SER A 164 22.04 -8.49 -12.07
N VAL A 165 23.06 -7.61 -12.06
CA VAL A 165 23.17 -6.50 -11.10
C VAL A 165 21.95 -5.58 -11.20
N ILE A 166 21.54 -5.19 -12.40
CA ILE A 166 20.35 -4.36 -12.62
C ILE A 166 19.08 -5.07 -12.12
N THR A 167 18.96 -6.38 -12.39
CA THR A 167 17.79 -7.15 -11.94
C THR A 167 17.71 -7.21 -10.41
N PHE A 168 18.83 -7.50 -9.74
CA PHE A 168 18.90 -7.52 -8.29
C PHE A 168 18.74 -6.10 -7.68
N PHE A 169 19.26 -5.04 -8.32
CA PHE A 169 18.97 -3.66 -7.93
C PHE A 169 17.47 -3.38 -7.88
N TYR A 170 16.72 -3.74 -8.93
CA TYR A 170 15.27 -3.56 -8.94
C TYR A 170 14.56 -4.39 -7.88
N ILE A 171 14.98 -5.65 -7.68
CA ILE A 171 14.44 -6.50 -6.61
C ILE A 171 14.65 -5.84 -5.24
N GLY A 172 15.86 -5.32 -4.96
CA GLY A 172 16.17 -4.63 -3.71
C GLY A 172 15.37 -3.33 -3.53
N PHE A 173 15.22 -2.54 -4.59
CA PHE A 173 14.42 -1.31 -4.57
C PHE A 173 12.93 -1.59 -4.26
N PHE A 174 12.32 -2.56 -4.96
CA PHE A 174 10.93 -2.95 -4.71
C PHE A 174 10.76 -3.58 -3.32
N ALA A 175 11.75 -4.33 -2.84
CA ALA A 175 11.75 -4.87 -1.49
C ALA A 175 11.72 -3.75 -0.44
N LEU A 176 12.58 -2.75 -0.56
CA LEU A 176 12.63 -1.62 0.36
C LEU A 176 11.31 -0.83 0.37
N LEU A 177 10.77 -0.53 -0.82
CA LEU A 177 9.48 0.15 -0.94
C LEU A 177 8.36 -0.67 -0.28
N SER A 178 8.39 -2.00 -0.43
CA SER A 178 7.39 -2.88 0.17
C SER A 178 7.49 -2.95 1.70
N VAL A 179 8.69 -2.94 2.28
CA VAL A 179 8.86 -2.87 3.74
C VAL A 179 8.31 -1.55 4.27
N PHE A 180 8.65 -0.43 3.63
CA PHE A 180 8.20 0.90 4.04
C PHE A 180 6.67 0.98 4.08
N VAL A 181 6.01 0.48 3.03
CA VAL A 181 4.55 0.49 2.99
C VAL A 181 3.95 -0.51 3.98
N TYR A 182 4.55 -1.68 4.16
CA TYR A 182 4.10 -2.66 5.16
C TYR A 182 4.13 -2.08 6.58
N LEU A 183 5.22 -1.41 6.96
CA LEU A 183 5.33 -0.78 8.28
C LEU A 183 4.31 0.35 8.45
N LYS A 184 4.15 1.22 7.44
CA LYS A 184 3.13 2.27 7.46
C LYS A 184 1.73 1.67 7.59
N TYR A 185 1.44 0.59 6.86
CA TYR A 185 0.17 -0.11 6.94
C TYR A 185 -0.09 -0.68 8.34
N LEU A 186 0.89 -1.28 9.00
CA LEU A 186 0.72 -1.79 10.35
C LEU A 186 0.57 -0.67 11.39
N GLU A 187 1.31 0.42 11.24
CA GLU A 187 1.16 1.63 12.05
C GLU A 187 -0.28 2.17 11.96
N PHE A 188 -0.87 2.22 10.76
CA PHE A 188 -2.24 2.65 10.56
C PHE A 188 -3.30 1.62 10.97
N GLY A 189 -3.07 0.34 10.67
CA GLY A 189 -4.07 -0.73 10.80
C GLY A 189 -4.16 -1.34 12.20
N LEU A 190 -3.01 -1.53 12.85
CA LEU A 190 -2.90 -2.19 14.16
C LEU A 190 -2.45 -1.24 15.27
N ALA A 191 -2.20 0.04 14.96
CA ALA A 191 -1.72 1.05 15.91
C ALA A 191 -0.54 0.51 16.72
N LEU A 192 0.49 0.02 16.04
CA LEU A 192 1.71 -0.44 16.69
C LEU A 192 2.31 0.72 17.50
N LYS A 193 2.52 0.49 18.80
CA LYS A 193 2.96 1.53 19.75
C LYS A 193 4.33 1.25 20.37
N THR A 194 4.83 0.03 20.25
CA THR A 194 6.03 -0.40 20.96
C THR A 194 7.05 -0.99 19.99
N ASP A 195 8.33 -0.67 20.16
CA ASP A 195 9.43 -1.19 19.32
C ASP A 195 9.44 -2.71 19.13
N PRO A 196 9.14 -3.55 20.15
CA PRO A 196 9.09 -5.01 19.98
C PRO A 196 8.06 -5.48 18.94
N GLN A 197 6.97 -4.73 18.76
CA GLN A 197 5.96 -5.04 17.76
C GLN A 197 6.47 -4.76 16.34
N TYR A 198 7.26 -3.68 16.17
CA TYR A 198 7.93 -3.38 14.91
C TYR A 198 8.98 -4.44 14.56
N TRP A 199 9.75 -4.91 15.55
CA TRP A 199 10.70 -6.01 15.36
C TRP A 199 10.00 -7.31 14.92
N LEU A 200 8.92 -7.68 15.60
CA LEU A 200 8.16 -8.87 15.25
C LEU A 200 7.54 -8.75 13.85
N ALA A 201 7.02 -7.58 13.48
CA ALA A 201 6.52 -7.31 12.14
C ALA A 201 7.61 -7.45 11.07
N LEU A 202 8.81 -6.91 11.30
CA LEU A 202 9.95 -7.04 10.38
C LEU A 202 10.39 -8.50 10.23
N VAL A 203 10.41 -9.28 11.31
CA VAL A 203 10.73 -10.72 11.25
C VAL A 203 9.69 -11.48 10.44
N VAL A 204 8.39 -11.22 10.67
CA VAL A 204 7.31 -11.83 9.88
C VAL A 204 7.46 -11.45 8.41
N PHE A 205 7.72 -10.18 8.11
CA PHE A 205 7.95 -9.71 6.74
C PHE A 205 9.15 -10.43 6.09
N PHE A 206 10.23 -10.62 6.83
CA PHE A 206 11.45 -11.29 6.35
C PHE A 206 11.20 -12.77 6.01
N ILE A 207 10.45 -13.48 6.86
CA ILE A 207 10.07 -14.88 6.60
C ILE A 207 9.18 -14.98 5.36
N LEU A 208 8.18 -14.12 5.23
CA LEU A 208 7.29 -14.09 4.07
C LEU A 208 8.05 -13.77 2.77
N SER A 209 9.00 -12.84 2.85
CA SER A 209 9.90 -12.47 1.76
C SER A 209 10.68 -13.68 1.23
N PHE A 210 11.27 -14.48 2.12
CA PHE A 210 12.03 -15.67 1.75
C PHE A 210 11.22 -16.63 0.86
N PHE A 211 9.97 -16.91 1.22
CA PHE A 211 9.12 -17.80 0.44
C PHE A 211 8.80 -17.23 -0.94
N ILE A 212 8.57 -15.92 -1.05
CA ILE A 212 8.19 -15.32 -2.33
C ILE A 212 9.34 -15.35 -3.35
N LEU A 213 10.58 -15.16 -2.88
CA LEU A 213 11.77 -15.11 -3.74
C LEU A 213 12.35 -16.48 -4.06
N LEU A 214 11.81 -17.53 -3.47
CA LEU A 214 12.24 -18.88 -3.74
C LEU A 214 11.90 -19.23 -5.20
N PRO A 215 12.90 -19.52 -6.06
CA PRO A 215 12.66 -19.74 -7.46
C PRO A 215 11.78 -20.98 -7.68
N PRO A 216 10.87 -20.97 -8.67
CA PRO A 216 10.17 -22.18 -9.07
C PRO A 216 11.17 -23.18 -9.66
N ARG A 217 10.99 -24.48 -9.38
CA ARG A 217 11.88 -25.53 -9.89
C ARG A 217 12.04 -25.45 -11.41
N LYS A 218 13.29 -25.52 -11.89
CA LYS A 218 13.64 -25.57 -13.31
C LYS A 218 12.82 -26.62 -14.07
N LYS A 219 12.19 -26.18 -15.16
CA LYS A 219 11.49 -27.07 -16.09
C LYS A 219 12.51 -27.78 -16.98
N ASN A 220 12.40 -29.11 -17.06
CA ASN A 220 13.22 -29.91 -17.96
C ASN A 220 12.94 -29.54 -19.44
N GLY A 221 13.88 -29.81 -20.35
CA GLY A 221 13.72 -29.52 -21.78
C GLY A 221 12.43 -30.07 -22.39
N PHE A 222 11.99 -31.24 -21.90
CA PHE A 222 10.69 -31.83 -22.26
C PHE A 222 9.50 -30.99 -21.79
N GLN A 223 9.53 -30.48 -20.55
CA GLN A 223 8.48 -29.61 -20.01
C GLN A 223 8.44 -28.26 -20.72
N LYS A 224 9.59 -27.65 -21.01
CA LYS A 224 9.67 -26.40 -21.81
C LYS A 224 9.05 -26.57 -23.19
N ASN A 225 9.28 -27.71 -23.85
CA ASN A 225 8.70 -28.02 -25.15
C ASN A 225 7.19 -28.34 -25.06
N ALA A 226 6.76 -29.12 -24.07
CA ALA A 226 5.34 -29.41 -23.84
C ALA A 226 4.52 -28.14 -23.56
N ASP A 227 5.11 -27.21 -22.81
CA ASP A 227 4.50 -25.93 -22.48
C ASP A 227 4.25 -25.04 -23.70
N LYS A 228 5.05 -25.17 -24.77
CA LYS A 228 4.85 -24.42 -26.02
C LYS A 228 3.48 -24.68 -26.66
N TYR A 229 2.86 -25.83 -26.36
CA TYR A 229 1.57 -26.27 -26.93
C TYR A 229 0.38 -26.17 -25.94
N SER A 230 0.63 -25.83 -24.66
CA SER A 230 -0.41 -25.72 -23.64
C SER A 230 -1.07 -24.34 -23.62
N LYS A 231 -2.39 -24.27 -23.90
CA LYS A 231 -3.19 -23.03 -23.86
C LYS A 231 -3.60 -22.58 -22.43
N ARG A 232 -3.41 -23.39 -21.39
CA ARG A 232 -3.83 -23.10 -19.97
C ARG A 232 -2.66 -22.75 -19.05
N LYS A 233 -1.71 -21.97 -19.56
CA LYS A 233 -0.33 -21.84 -19.08
C LYS A 233 -0.14 -21.08 -17.75
N PHE A 234 -0.86 -19.99 -17.53
CA PHE A 234 -0.49 -19.04 -16.47
C PHE A 234 -1.08 -19.39 -15.09
N SER A 235 -2.33 -19.86 -15.01
CA SER A 235 -3.01 -20.01 -13.70
C SER A 235 -2.45 -21.17 -12.86
N LYS A 236 -2.13 -22.32 -13.48
CA LYS A 236 -1.59 -23.47 -12.73
C LYS A 236 -0.15 -23.25 -12.24
N GLU A 237 0.62 -22.42 -12.93
CA GLU A 237 1.99 -22.10 -12.54
C GLU A 237 2.01 -21.07 -11.42
N VAL A 238 1.22 -20.01 -11.53
CA VAL A 238 1.08 -19.00 -10.45
C VAL A 238 0.62 -19.64 -9.15
N LEU A 239 -0.33 -20.58 -9.19
CA LEU A 239 -0.81 -21.32 -8.00
C LEU A 239 0.25 -22.20 -7.32
N ARG A 240 1.34 -22.55 -8.02
CA ARG A 240 2.42 -23.40 -7.49
C ARG A 240 3.59 -22.60 -6.91
N VAL A 241 3.62 -21.28 -7.12
CA VAL A 241 4.66 -20.42 -6.57
C VAL A 241 4.37 -20.22 -5.07
N PRO A 242 5.36 -20.39 -4.17
CA PRO A 242 5.15 -20.15 -2.74
C PRO A 242 4.61 -18.73 -2.44
N ALA A 243 4.95 -17.78 -3.31
CA ALA A 243 4.42 -16.42 -3.30
C ALA A 243 2.87 -16.35 -3.30
N PHE A 244 2.20 -17.24 -4.05
CA PHE A 244 0.74 -17.26 -4.12
C PHE A 244 0.09 -17.55 -2.77
N TYR A 245 0.67 -18.46 -1.98
CA TYR A 245 0.17 -18.77 -0.64
C TYR A 245 0.34 -17.57 0.30
N VAL A 246 1.47 -16.87 0.20
CA VAL A 246 1.70 -15.63 0.96
C VAL A 246 0.69 -14.56 0.57
N TYR A 247 0.41 -14.37 -0.72
CA TYR A 247 -0.61 -13.41 -1.17
C TYR A 247 -2.02 -13.78 -0.70
N SER A 248 -2.35 -15.06 -0.77
CA SER A 248 -3.65 -15.57 -0.30
C SER A 248 -3.81 -15.36 1.21
N PHE A 249 -2.75 -15.60 1.98
CA PHE A 249 -2.73 -15.36 3.41
C PHE A 249 -2.86 -13.86 3.75
N SER A 250 -2.13 -12.99 3.05
CA SER A 250 -2.27 -11.54 3.22
C SER A 250 -3.68 -11.05 2.89
N LEU A 251 -4.31 -11.59 1.83
CA LEU A 251 -5.68 -11.27 1.49
C LEU A 251 -6.65 -11.71 2.61
N LEU A 252 -6.46 -12.90 3.18
CA LEU A 252 -7.23 -13.35 4.35
C LEU A 252 -7.06 -12.44 5.57
N LEU A 253 -5.85 -11.95 5.85
CA LEU A 253 -5.62 -11.00 6.93
C LEU A 253 -6.38 -9.69 6.73
N THR A 254 -6.46 -9.19 5.50
CA THR A 254 -7.19 -7.94 5.22
C THR A 254 -8.70 -8.05 5.40
N LEU A 255 -9.23 -9.27 5.39
CA LEU A 255 -10.63 -9.55 5.68
C LEU A 255 -10.93 -9.55 7.19
N ILE A 256 -9.93 -9.49 8.09
CA ILE A 256 -10.18 -9.42 9.53
C ILE A 256 -10.94 -8.11 9.86
N PRO A 257 -12.06 -8.14 10.60
CA PRO A 257 -12.94 -6.97 10.79
C PRO A 257 -12.24 -5.71 11.33
N ASN A 258 -11.25 -5.86 12.22
CA ASN A 258 -10.49 -4.71 12.73
C ASN A 258 -9.63 -4.03 11.65
N ILE A 259 -8.94 -4.86 10.85
CA ILE A 259 -8.08 -4.40 9.77
C ILE A 259 -8.92 -3.83 8.63
N ALA A 260 -10.03 -4.49 8.30
CA ALA A 260 -10.97 -4.03 7.29
C ALA A 260 -11.59 -2.68 7.65
N TYR A 261 -12.01 -2.49 8.90
CA TYR A 261 -12.51 -1.21 9.40
C TYR A 261 -11.48 -0.08 9.26
N SER A 262 -10.23 -0.31 9.72
CA SER A 262 -9.19 0.72 9.64
C SER A 262 -8.87 1.08 8.18
N THR A 263 -8.73 0.06 7.33
CA THR A 263 -8.48 0.24 5.89
C THR A 263 -9.61 1.02 5.21
N ALA A 264 -10.87 0.72 5.55
CA ALA A 264 -12.04 1.43 5.04
C ALA A 264 -12.06 2.89 5.53
N SER A 265 -11.80 3.13 6.82
CA SER A 265 -11.75 4.48 7.40
C SER A 265 -10.72 5.36 6.71
N VAL A 266 -9.50 4.84 6.46
CA VAL A 266 -8.45 5.58 5.74
C VAL A 266 -8.85 5.85 4.29
N SER A 267 -9.47 4.87 3.64
CA SER A 267 -9.94 5.04 2.26
C SER A 267 -11.03 6.12 2.18
N PHE A 268 -11.93 6.21 3.17
CA PHE A 268 -12.90 7.31 3.27
C PHE A 268 -12.24 8.66 3.58
N LYS A 269 -11.16 8.67 4.39
CA LYS A 269 -10.37 9.89 4.60
C LYS A 269 -9.77 10.39 3.29
N PHE A 270 -9.15 9.50 2.52
CA PHE A 270 -8.51 9.81 1.25
C PHE A 270 -9.52 10.26 0.19
N LEU A 271 -10.67 9.59 0.10
CA LEU A 271 -11.77 9.99 -0.78
C LEU A 271 -12.47 11.28 -0.31
N ASN A 272 -12.08 11.83 0.85
CA ASN A 272 -12.64 13.05 1.41
C ASN A 272 -14.16 12.92 1.69
N VAL A 273 -14.62 11.73 2.07
CA VAL A 273 -16.03 11.37 2.30
C VAL A 273 -16.28 10.79 3.70
N GLY A 274 -15.31 10.86 4.62
CA GLY A 274 -15.49 10.42 6.01
C GLY A 274 -14.23 9.82 6.62
N GLY A 275 -14.41 8.88 7.54
CA GLY A 275 -13.33 8.24 8.30
C GLY A 275 -12.84 9.04 9.50
N GLY A 276 -13.57 10.08 9.91
CA GLY A 276 -13.21 10.94 11.05
C GLY A 276 -12.36 12.14 10.63
N ILE A 277 -12.84 12.90 9.64
CA ILE A 277 -12.23 14.17 9.21
C ILE A 277 -12.93 15.31 9.93
N GLU A 278 -12.17 16.24 10.49
CA GLU A 278 -12.73 17.48 11.06
C GLU A 278 -13.01 18.51 9.97
N ARG A 279 -14.26 19.00 9.87
CA ARG A 279 -14.67 20.01 8.89
C ARG A 279 -15.71 20.95 9.44
N SER A 280 -15.65 22.20 8.99
CA SER A 280 -16.68 23.20 9.25
C SER A 280 -17.56 23.38 8.01
N TYR A 281 -18.84 23.64 8.23
CA TYR A 281 -19.83 23.83 7.18
C TYR A 281 -20.55 25.17 7.36
N TYR A 282 -20.98 25.77 6.25
CA TYR A 282 -21.94 26.87 6.26
C TYR A 282 -23.32 26.39 5.82
N PHE A 283 -24.36 26.98 6.40
CA PHE A 283 -25.75 26.77 6.00
C PHE A 283 -26.53 28.07 6.10
N SER A 284 -27.54 28.24 5.25
CA SER A 284 -28.45 29.37 5.33
C SER A 284 -29.60 29.09 6.27
N LYS A 285 -30.00 30.06 7.10
CA LYS A 285 -31.22 29.95 7.93
C LYS A 285 -32.48 29.73 7.08
N ARG A 286 -32.48 30.18 5.82
CA ARG A 286 -33.59 30.03 4.87
C ARG A 286 -33.77 28.59 4.38
N SER A 287 -32.75 27.74 4.53
CA SER A 287 -32.76 26.35 4.06
C SER A 287 -33.67 25.41 4.87
N ARG A 288 -34.25 25.89 5.99
CA ARG A 288 -35.11 25.11 6.91
C ARG A 288 -34.48 23.81 7.43
N VAL A 289 -33.15 23.69 7.36
CA VAL A 289 -32.44 22.55 7.92
C VAL A 289 -32.34 22.66 9.43
N THR A 290 -32.76 21.61 10.12
CA THR A 290 -32.71 21.52 11.58
C THR A 290 -31.32 21.07 12.02
N ILE A 291 -30.49 22.02 12.45
CA ILE A 291 -29.15 21.74 13.00
C ILE A 291 -29.21 21.97 14.51
N PRO A 292 -28.80 20.99 15.34
CA PRO A 292 -28.73 21.16 16.78
C PRO A 292 -27.89 22.40 17.15
N PRO A 293 -28.35 23.23 18.11
CA PRO A 293 -27.71 24.50 18.44
C PRO A 293 -26.28 24.32 18.96
N GLU A 294 -25.96 23.18 19.58
CA GLU A 294 -24.64 22.83 20.08
C GLU A 294 -23.55 22.80 18.99
N LEU A 295 -23.96 22.52 17.75
CA LEU A 295 -23.09 22.41 16.58
C LEU A 295 -22.81 23.76 15.92
N ILE A 296 -23.56 24.81 16.26
CA ILE A 296 -23.44 26.13 15.66
C ILE A 296 -22.33 26.90 16.40
N ASP A 297 -21.38 27.47 15.65
CA ASP A 297 -20.32 28.31 16.20
C ASP A 297 -20.73 29.79 16.14
N ARG A 298 -21.06 30.28 14.94
CA ARG A 298 -21.40 31.68 14.69
C ARG A 298 -22.50 31.80 13.66
N CYS A 299 -23.36 32.78 13.81
CA CYS A 299 -24.30 33.19 12.76
C CYS A 299 -24.12 34.68 12.49
N GLU A 300 -23.90 35.03 11.22
CA GLU A 300 -23.96 36.42 10.79
C GLU A 300 -25.42 36.87 10.66
N LYS A 301 -25.66 38.18 10.71
CA LYS A 301 -27.00 38.76 10.76
C LYS A 301 -27.84 38.29 9.56
N GLU A 302 -28.79 37.42 9.90
CA GLU A 302 -29.95 36.90 9.16
C GLU A 302 -29.77 35.83 8.07
N ASP A 303 -28.63 35.71 7.37
CA ASP A 303 -28.59 34.83 6.19
C ASP A 303 -27.71 33.58 6.29
N TYR A 304 -26.62 33.59 7.06
CA TYR A 304 -25.65 32.48 7.09
C TYR A 304 -25.19 32.11 8.51
N CYS A 305 -25.06 30.81 8.75
CA CYS A 305 -24.52 30.24 9.98
C CYS A 305 -23.39 29.27 9.67
N GLN A 306 -22.39 29.26 10.55
CA GLN A 306 -21.23 28.38 10.51
C GLN A 306 -21.30 27.36 11.65
N THR A 307 -20.98 26.12 11.35
CA THR A 307 -20.81 25.07 12.35
C THR A 307 -19.43 25.13 13.00
N LYS A 308 -19.32 24.62 14.23
CA LYS A 308 -18.04 24.21 14.81
C LYS A 308 -17.37 23.16 13.92
N PRO A 309 -16.05 22.90 14.07
CA PRO A 309 -15.41 21.77 13.41
C PRO A 309 -16.11 20.47 13.84
N LEU A 310 -16.79 19.85 12.87
CA LEU A 310 -17.52 18.60 13.04
C LEU A 310 -16.61 17.44 12.65
N ASN A 311 -16.54 16.42 13.49
CA ASN A 311 -15.87 15.17 13.15
C ASN A 311 -16.79 14.29 12.29
N VAL A 312 -16.55 14.30 10.99
CA VAL A 312 -17.35 13.61 9.96
C VAL A 312 -16.89 12.17 9.83
N ILE A 313 -17.75 11.25 10.26
CA ILE A 313 -17.50 9.80 10.19
C ILE A 313 -17.84 9.28 8.80
N PHE A 314 -18.92 9.76 8.19
CA PHE A 314 -19.36 9.30 6.88
C PHE A 314 -20.22 10.36 6.18
N ASP A 315 -19.85 10.72 4.96
CA ASP A 315 -20.49 11.75 4.15
C ASP A 315 -20.78 11.20 2.75
N LEU A 316 -21.97 10.64 2.57
CA LEU A 316 -22.38 10.00 1.32
C LEU A 316 -23.85 10.24 1.01
N GLY A 317 -24.14 10.66 -0.22
CA GLY A 317 -25.50 10.94 -0.66
C GLY A 317 -26.09 12.19 0.00
N GLY A 318 -27.34 12.08 0.44
CA GLY A 318 -28.08 13.19 1.05
C GLY A 318 -27.84 13.40 2.55
N VAL A 319 -27.09 12.50 3.20
CA VAL A 319 -26.93 12.49 4.67
C VAL A 319 -25.46 12.44 5.04
N MET A 320 -25.09 13.21 6.06
CA MET A 320 -23.77 13.23 6.68
C MET A 320 -23.88 12.78 8.14
N TYR A 321 -23.04 11.83 8.54
CA TYR A 321 -22.95 11.31 9.90
C TYR A 321 -21.75 11.91 10.60
N ILE A 322 -21.99 12.54 11.74
CA ILE A 322 -20.97 13.15 12.60
C ILE A 322 -20.95 12.46 13.96
N ARG A 323 -19.79 12.46 14.62
CA ARG A 323 -19.64 11.89 15.96
C ARG A 323 -18.88 12.81 16.87
N GLY A 324 -19.33 12.96 18.11
CA GLY A 324 -18.65 13.79 19.09
C GLY A 324 -19.44 13.93 20.39
N ALA A 325 -18.96 14.84 21.24
CA ALA A 325 -19.60 15.16 22.51
C ALA A 325 -20.80 16.08 22.29
N TYR A 326 -21.97 15.48 22.14
CA TYR A 326 -23.23 16.17 21.86
C TYR A 326 -24.34 15.59 22.73
N LEU A 327 -25.31 16.42 23.11
CA LEU A 327 -26.49 16.01 23.89
C LEU A 327 -26.13 15.35 25.23
N GLY A 328 -25.03 15.79 25.86
CA GLY A 328 -24.59 15.30 27.18
C GLY A 328 -23.90 13.93 27.18
N ASN A 329 -23.47 13.43 26.01
CA ASN A 329 -22.75 12.17 25.90
C ASN A 329 -21.53 12.32 24.98
N ASP A 330 -20.37 11.78 25.36
CA ASP A 330 -19.07 12.07 24.73
C ASP A 330 -18.90 11.45 23.34
N ASN A 331 -19.77 10.52 22.96
CA ASN A 331 -19.64 9.73 21.73
C ASN A 331 -20.97 9.55 20.97
N THR A 332 -21.72 10.64 20.82
CA THR A 332 -23.03 10.63 20.14
C THR A 332 -22.85 10.67 18.63
N LEU A 333 -23.53 9.76 17.91
CA LEU A 333 -23.64 9.77 16.45
C LEU A 333 -24.89 10.56 16.03
N ILE A 334 -24.73 11.58 15.18
CA ILE A 334 -25.82 12.42 14.68
C ILE A 334 -25.82 12.38 13.15
N SER A 335 -27.01 12.20 12.56
CA SER A 335 -27.24 12.35 11.12
C SER A 335 -27.70 13.77 10.79
N LEU A 336 -27.04 14.42 9.85
CA LEU A 336 -27.37 15.75 9.34
C LEU A 336 -27.70 15.68 7.84
N PRO A 337 -28.70 16.44 7.35
CA PRO A 337 -28.99 16.50 5.92
C PRO A 337 -27.94 17.35 5.21
N LYS A 338 -27.26 16.76 4.22
CA LYS A 338 -26.16 17.39 3.47
C LYS A 338 -26.63 18.45 2.48
N SER A 339 -27.84 18.33 1.96
CA SER A 339 -28.34 19.11 0.81
C SER A 339 -28.28 20.64 0.98
N SER A 340 -28.12 21.16 2.20
CA SER A 340 -27.97 22.59 2.47
C SER A 340 -26.75 22.93 3.33
N LEU A 341 -25.83 21.97 3.48
CA LEU A 341 -24.56 22.13 4.17
C LEU A 341 -23.43 22.21 3.15
N TYR A 342 -22.75 23.34 3.15
CA TYR A 342 -21.66 23.60 2.23
C TYR A 342 -20.34 23.64 2.97
N MET A 343 -19.35 22.88 2.48
CA MET A 343 -18.06 22.74 3.12
C MET A 343 -17.26 24.06 3.04
N ILE A 344 -16.70 24.49 4.17
CA ILE A 344 -15.73 25.61 4.22
C ILE A 344 -14.34 25.01 3.97
N SER A 345 -13.66 25.39 2.88
CA SER A 345 -12.27 24.98 2.69
C SER A 345 -11.36 25.83 3.59
N GLN A 346 -10.49 25.19 4.37
CA GLN A 346 -9.47 25.88 5.16
C GLN A 346 -8.39 26.58 4.29
N SER A 347 -8.48 26.50 2.95
CA SER A 347 -7.56 27.18 2.04
C SER A 347 -7.88 28.68 1.84
N GLY A 348 -8.94 29.21 2.45
CA GLY A 348 -9.38 30.60 2.25
C GLY A 348 -8.77 31.64 3.18
N SER A 349 -8.09 31.25 4.27
CA SER A 349 -7.55 32.23 5.24
C SER A 349 -6.24 32.90 4.81
N ALA A 350 -5.64 32.48 3.70
CA ALA A 350 -4.42 33.11 3.15
C ALA A 350 -4.71 34.23 2.12
N ASN A 351 -5.85 34.19 1.40
CA ASN A 351 -6.09 35.11 0.28
C ASN A 351 -7.03 36.30 0.59
N ILE A 352 -7.73 36.31 1.73
CA ILE A 352 -8.60 37.44 2.08
C ILE A 352 -7.79 38.68 2.51
N LYS A 353 -6.53 38.50 2.92
CA LYS A 353 -5.63 39.64 3.23
C LYS A 353 -5.04 40.32 1.99
N GLU A 354 -4.94 39.65 0.85
CA GLU A 354 -4.41 40.28 -0.38
C GLU A 354 -5.50 41.04 -1.17
N GLU A 355 -6.77 40.64 -1.09
CA GLU A 355 -7.85 41.32 -1.81
C GLU A 355 -8.31 42.62 -1.12
N GLN A 356 -8.25 42.69 0.22
CA GLN A 356 -8.48 43.95 0.97
C GLN A 356 -7.34 44.97 0.85
N GLN A 357 -6.17 44.58 0.33
CA GLN A 357 -5.06 45.50 0.05
C GLN A 357 -5.04 46.03 -1.39
N ARG A 358 -5.86 45.50 -2.31
CA ARG A 358 -5.87 45.94 -3.73
C ARG A 358 -6.94 46.94 -4.14
N HIS A 359 -7.89 47.29 -3.26
CA HIS A 359 -8.83 48.38 -3.54
C HIS A 359 -9.18 49.22 -2.29
N PRO A 360 -8.30 50.12 -1.84
CA PRO A 360 -8.71 51.34 -1.16
C PRO A 360 -8.76 52.44 -2.22
N LEU A 361 -9.94 52.75 -2.78
CA LEU A 361 -10.34 54.02 -3.41
C LEU A 361 -11.48 53.75 -4.38
N LEU A 362 -12.70 53.94 -3.90
CA LEU A 362 -13.82 54.58 -4.60
C LEU A 362 -14.93 54.78 -3.56
N ALA A 363 -14.63 55.70 -2.65
CA ALA A 363 -15.61 56.41 -1.84
C ALA A 363 -15.32 57.89 -2.06
N GLU A 364 -15.94 58.44 -3.09
CA GLU A 364 -16.43 59.82 -3.20
C GLU A 364 -17.62 59.82 -4.14
#